data_AF-A0A1H0Q836-F1
#
_entry.id   AF-A0A1H0Q836-F1
#
_cell.length_a   1.000
_cell.length_b   1.000
_cell.length_c   1.000
_cell.angle_alpha   90.00
_cell.angle_beta   90.00
_cell.angle_gamma   90.00
#
_symmetry.space_group_name_H-M   'P 1'
#
loop_
_entity.id
_entity.type
_entity.pdbx_description
1 polymer ?
#
loop_
_entity_poly.entity_id
_entity_poly.type
_entity_poly.pdbx_seq_one_letter_code
_entity_poly.pdbx_strand_id
1 'polypeptide(L)'
;MKLQIVPARTGFLWVKLGIQAYFKQPLAMTGLFFLFMAALSVINLVPLLGNFVALALLPTMALGLMMATHEASQGRFPQPTVLYKAFRADPQRLRGMLVLGAMYAAGFVLLLGITSLVDGGEFVRRFLGLGGSAGSSDNPLELQQGMLVFMALHLPLSLAFWHAPALVHWHGITPGKSVFFSLVACWRNKGAYMVFGFTWFALVMVGGLVVQILAMLLSLPALMGMGILVLTLLTTSMFLTSIYFTFRDSFTADPVEEATPPAIE
;
A
#
# COMPACT_ATOMS: atom_id res chain seq x y z
N MET A 1 -22.01 4.48 -6.62
CA MET A 1 -20.97 4.30 -5.58
C MET A 1 -21.16 5.38 -4.53
N LYS A 2 -21.42 4.99 -3.28
CA LYS A 2 -21.61 5.93 -2.16
C LYS A 2 -20.48 5.82 -1.16
N LEU A 3 -19.92 6.98 -0.78
CA LEU A 3 -18.94 7.07 0.30
C LEU A 3 -19.61 6.77 1.64
N GLN A 4 -19.01 5.88 2.42
CA GLN A 4 -19.47 5.58 3.77
C GLN A 4 -18.52 6.18 4.81
N ILE A 5 -19.11 6.89 5.77
CA ILE A 5 -18.39 7.44 6.91
C ILE A 5 -18.45 6.43 8.04
N VAL A 6 -17.29 5.94 8.47
CA VAL A 6 -17.18 4.89 9.50
C VAL A 6 -16.68 5.46 10.83
N PRO A 7 -17.07 4.89 11.97
CA PRO A 7 -16.57 5.32 13.27
C PRO A 7 -15.07 5.01 13.43
N ALA A 8 -14.37 5.76 14.28
CA ALA A 8 -12.93 5.61 14.47
C ALA A 8 -12.48 4.18 14.88
N ARG A 9 -13.29 3.49 15.67
CA ARG A 9 -13.06 2.09 16.09
C ARG A 9 -12.91 1.11 14.92
N THR A 10 -13.46 1.44 13.76
CA THR A 10 -13.34 0.60 12.55
C THR A 10 -11.88 0.48 12.10
N GLY A 11 -11.03 1.46 12.41
CA GLY A 11 -9.60 1.38 12.16
C GLY A 11 -8.94 0.17 12.81
N PHE A 12 -9.28 -0.13 14.07
CA PHE A 12 -8.79 -1.31 14.78
C PHE A 12 -9.36 -2.60 14.16
N LEU A 13 -10.63 -2.56 13.74
CA LEU A 13 -11.27 -3.69 13.06
C LEU A 13 -10.55 -4.05 11.75
N TRP A 14 -10.12 -3.06 10.96
CA TRP A 14 -9.36 -3.30 9.73
C TRP A 14 -8.05 -4.05 9.98
N VAL A 15 -7.32 -3.69 11.04
CA VAL A 15 -6.10 -4.41 11.45
C VAL A 15 -6.44 -5.86 11.80
N LYS A 16 -7.44 -6.07 12.66
CA LYS A 16 -7.88 -7.42 13.07
C LYS A 16 -8.28 -8.27 11.87
N LEU A 17 -9.07 -7.71 10.95
CA LEU A 17 -9.52 -8.42 9.75
C LEU A 17 -8.36 -8.72 8.79
N GLY A 18 -7.40 -7.81 8.64
CA GLY A 18 -6.18 -8.03 7.85
C GLY A 18 -5.36 -9.20 8.37
N ILE A 19 -5.12 -9.24 9.68
CA ILE A 19 -4.41 -10.34 10.36
C ILE A 19 -5.18 -11.65 10.20
N GLN A 20 -6.50 -11.64 10.41
CA GLN A 20 -7.33 -12.84 10.23
C GLN A 20 -7.31 -13.34 8.78
N ALA A 21 -7.40 -12.45 7.79
CA ALA A 21 -7.35 -12.81 6.38
C ALA A 21 -5.99 -13.40 6.00
N TYR A 22 -4.90 -12.85 6.53
CA TYR A 22 -3.56 -13.41 6.35
C TYR A 22 -3.46 -14.83 6.90
N PHE A 23 -3.90 -15.08 8.15
CA PHE A 23 -3.82 -16.40 8.77
C PHE A 23 -4.76 -17.45 8.18
N LYS A 24 -5.77 -17.06 7.37
CA LYS A 24 -6.54 -18.03 6.58
C LYS A 24 -5.71 -18.68 5.47
N GLN A 25 -4.80 -17.93 4.85
CA GLN A 25 -4.00 -18.39 3.70
C GLN A 25 -2.57 -17.78 3.73
N PRO A 26 -1.77 -18.03 4.78
CA PRO A 26 -0.51 -17.32 5.02
C PRO A 26 0.54 -17.61 3.93
N LEU A 27 0.61 -18.87 3.48
CA LEU A 27 1.55 -19.26 2.43
C LEU A 27 1.21 -18.60 1.09
N ALA A 28 -0.07 -18.46 0.77
CA ALA A 28 -0.51 -17.84 -0.48
C ALA A 28 -0.31 -16.31 -0.46
N MET A 29 -0.65 -15.64 0.65
CA MET A 29 -0.42 -14.19 0.81
C MET A 29 1.07 -13.86 0.76
N THR A 30 1.88 -14.61 1.50
CA THR A 30 3.33 -14.44 1.54
C THR A 30 3.95 -14.75 0.18
N GLY A 31 3.54 -15.84 -0.47
CA GLY A 31 4.00 -16.21 -1.81
C GLY A 31 3.68 -15.15 -2.86
N LEU A 32 2.46 -14.58 -2.84
CA LEU A 32 2.09 -13.48 -3.71
C LEU A 32 2.93 -12.23 -3.44
N PHE A 33 3.13 -11.86 -2.17
CA PHE A 33 4.00 -10.74 -1.79
C PHE A 33 5.43 -10.94 -2.30
N PHE A 34 6.00 -12.13 -2.15
CA PHE A 34 7.34 -12.44 -2.67
C PHE A 34 7.40 -12.42 -4.19
N LEU A 35 6.39 -12.95 -4.89
CA LEU A 35 6.32 -12.90 -6.35
C LEU A 35 6.28 -11.45 -6.85
N PHE A 36 5.54 -10.60 -6.14
CA PHE A 36 5.50 -9.17 -6.38
C PHE A 36 6.85 -8.48 -6.15
N MET A 37 7.51 -8.75 -5.02
CA MET A 37 8.85 -8.23 -4.74
C MET A 37 9.88 -8.71 -5.76
N ALA A 38 9.80 -9.98 -6.18
CA ALA A 38 10.67 -10.53 -7.23
C ALA A 38 10.46 -9.83 -8.57
N ALA A 39 9.20 -9.58 -8.97
CA ALA A 39 8.89 -8.83 -10.19
C ALA A 39 9.47 -7.40 -10.14
N LEU A 40 9.31 -6.69 -9.01
CA LEU A 40 9.92 -5.36 -8.83
C LEU A 40 11.45 -5.42 -8.88
N SER A 41 12.05 -6.43 -8.26
CA SER A 41 13.51 -6.62 -8.27
C SER A 41 14.04 -6.79 -9.70
N VAL A 42 13.39 -7.64 -10.51
CA VAL A 42 13.75 -7.83 -11.93
C VAL A 42 13.59 -6.54 -12.73
N ILE A 43 12.53 -5.77 -12.51
CA ILE A 43 12.30 -4.50 -13.20
C ILE A 43 13.39 -3.47 -12.85
N ASN A 44 13.79 -3.42 -11.58
CA ASN A 44 14.84 -2.52 -11.10
C ASN A 44 16.25 -2.89 -11.58
N LEU A 45 16.45 -4.07 -12.19
CA LEU A 45 17.72 -4.38 -12.89
C LEU A 45 17.96 -3.47 -14.09
N VAL A 46 16.91 -2.86 -14.65
CA VAL A 46 17.04 -1.89 -15.75
C VAL A 46 17.29 -0.49 -15.15
N PRO A 47 18.50 0.09 -15.30
CA PRO A 47 18.81 1.39 -14.71
C PRO A 47 17.89 2.50 -15.25
N LEU A 48 17.52 3.45 -14.38
CA LEU A 48 16.60 4.57 -14.62
C LEU A 48 15.15 4.16 -14.97
N LEU A 49 14.92 3.36 -16.00
CA LEU A 49 13.58 2.91 -16.42
C LEU A 49 12.91 2.04 -15.35
N GLY A 50 13.68 1.18 -14.69
CA GLY A 50 13.19 0.27 -13.65
C GLY A 50 12.49 1.02 -12.51
N ASN A 51 13.08 2.10 -12.02
CA ASN A 51 12.55 2.86 -10.89
C ASN A 51 11.18 3.49 -11.21
N PHE A 52 11.02 4.10 -12.39
CA PHE A 52 9.73 4.71 -12.78
C PHE A 52 8.66 3.65 -13.07
N VAL A 53 9.03 2.54 -13.70
CA VAL A 53 8.11 1.44 -13.98
C VAL A 53 7.68 0.75 -12.67
N ALA A 54 8.61 0.53 -11.74
CA ALA A 54 8.33 0.02 -10.40
C ALA A 54 7.34 0.92 -9.65
N LEU A 55 7.55 2.24 -9.71
CA LEU A 55 6.61 3.22 -9.14
C LEU A 55 5.22 3.13 -9.80
N ALA A 56 5.15 3.05 -11.13
CA ALA A 56 3.88 2.94 -11.84
C ALA A 56 3.13 1.62 -11.56
N LEU A 57 3.84 0.56 -11.18
CA LEU A 57 3.27 -0.75 -10.87
C LEU A 57 2.77 -0.88 -9.44
N LEU A 58 3.31 -0.11 -8.48
CA LEU A 58 2.89 -0.13 -7.07
C LEU A 58 1.36 -0.12 -6.87
N PRO A 59 0.59 0.76 -7.54
CA PRO A 59 -0.86 0.79 -7.38
C PRO A 59 -1.54 -0.49 -7.92
N THR A 60 -0.99 -1.08 -8.98
CA THR A 60 -1.47 -2.35 -9.55
C THR A 60 -1.18 -3.52 -8.61
N MET A 61 -0.02 -3.52 -7.95
CA MET A 61 0.36 -4.53 -6.98
C MET A 61 -0.52 -4.46 -5.74
N ALA A 62 -0.75 -3.25 -5.21
CA ALA A 62 -1.68 -3.02 -4.09
C ALA A 62 -3.08 -3.57 -4.42
N LEU A 63 -3.60 -3.29 -5.62
CA LEU A 63 -4.86 -3.87 -6.10
C LEU A 63 -4.82 -5.40 -6.20
N GLY A 64 -3.73 -5.97 -6.70
CA GLY A 64 -3.52 -7.41 -6.77
C GLY A 64 -3.60 -8.09 -5.39
N LEU A 65 -2.96 -7.51 -4.37
CA LEU A 65 -3.09 -7.98 -2.99
C LEU A 65 -4.49 -7.76 -2.40
N MET A 66 -5.19 -6.68 -2.76
CA MET A 66 -6.58 -6.50 -2.35
C MET A 66 -7.50 -7.59 -2.91
N MET A 67 -7.34 -7.95 -4.18
CA MET A 67 -8.10 -9.05 -4.79
C MET A 67 -7.75 -10.41 -4.16
N ALA A 68 -6.47 -10.65 -3.91
CA ALA A 68 -6.02 -11.86 -3.22
C ALA A 68 -6.59 -11.95 -1.79
N THR A 69 -6.64 -10.81 -1.09
CA THR A 69 -7.24 -10.73 0.25
C THR A 69 -8.74 -10.98 0.20
N HIS A 70 -9.44 -10.46 -0.81
CA HIS A 70 -10.86 -10.74 -1.02
C HIS A 70 -11.10 -12.26 -1.14
N GLU A 71 -10.32 -12.97 -1.97
CA GLU A 71 -10.43 -14.43 -2.12
C GLU A 71 -10.07 -15.18 -0.83
N ALA A 72 -8.96 -14.82 -0.18
CA ALA A 72 -8.53 -15.42 1.08
C ALA A 72 -9.56 -15.22 2.21
N SER A 73 -10.21 -14.04 2.25
CA SER A 73 -11.24 -13.72 3.24
C SER A 73 -12.46 -14.64 3.12
N GLN A 74 -12.74 -15.14 1.92
CA GLN A 74 -13.81 -16.09 1.62
C GLN A 74 -13.37 -17.56 1.70
N GLY A 75 -12.15 -17.82 2.21
CA GLY A 75 -11.61 -19.18 2.37
C GLY A 75 -11.14 -19.83 1.07
N ARG A 76 -11.11 -19.09 -0.05
CA ARG A 76 -10.60 -19.59 -1.33
C ARG A 76 -9.09 -19.40 -1.41
N PHE A 77 -8.42 -20.32 -2.08
CA PHE A 77 -6.98 -20.18 -2.34
C PHE A 77 -6.77 -19.08 -3.39
N PRO A 78 -6.02 -18.01 -3.06
CA PRO A 78 -5.77 -16.92 -3.99
C PRO A 78 -4.79 -17.41 -5.04
N GLN A 79 -5.30 -17.69 -6.23
CA GLN A 79 -4.49 -18.24 -7.30
C GLN A 79 -3.58 -17.16 -7.89
N PRO A 80 -2.34 -17.48 -8.31
CA PRO A 80 -1.49 -16.53 -9.03
C PRO A 80 -2.14 -15.96 -10.30
N THR A 81 -3.15 -16.67 -10.85
CA THR A 81 -3.96 -16.20 -11.98
C THR A 81 -4.80 -14.97 -11.67
N VAL A 82 -4.98 -14.58 -10.39
CA VAL A 82 -5.60 -13.30 -10.01
C VAL A 82 -4.84 -12.11 -10.61
N LEU A 83 -3.50 -12.20 -10.69
CA LEU A 83 -2.66 -11.24 -11.41
C LEU A 83 -3.03 -11.18 -12.88
N TYR A 84 -3.12 -12.35 -13.52
CA TYR A 84 -3.46 -12.45 -14.93
C TYR A 84 -4.86 -11.91 -15.24
N LYS A 85 -5.84 -12.14 -14.36
CA LYS A 85 -7.20 -11.58 -14.47
C LYS A 85 -7.21 -10.05 -14.32
N ALA A 86 -6.34 -9.50 -13.48
CA ALA A 86 -6.17 -8.05 -13.35
C ALA A 86 -5.70 -7.41 -14.67
N PHE A 87 -4.77 -8.06 -15.38
CA PHE A 87 -4.24 -7.61 -16.67
C PHE A 87 -5.16 -7.92 -17.85
N ARG A 88 -6.00 -8.96 -17.77
CA ARG A 88 -7.05 -9.29 -18.76
C ARG A 88 -8.33 -8.46 -18.61
N ALA A 89 -8.34 -7.45 -17.76
CA ALA A 89 -9.44 -6.51 -17.68
C ALA A 89 -9.67 -5.80 -19.03
N ASP A 90 -10.90 -5.31 -19.23
CA ASP A 90 -11.28 -4.48 -20.38
C ASP A 90 -10.17 -3.48 -20.75
N PRO A 91 -9.79 -3.32 -22.05
CA PRO A 91 -8.78 -2.36 -22.49
C PRO A 91 -8.94 -0.95 -21.91
N GLN A 92 -10.18 -0.53 -21.64
CA GLN A 92 -10.47 0.76 -21.00
C GLN A 92 -9.99 0.82 -19.55
N ARG A 93 -10.15 -0.27 -18.78
CA ARG A 93 -9.67 -0.37 -17.39
C ARG A 93 -8.15 -0.47 -17.33
N LEU A 94 -7.54 -1.20 -18.27
CA LEU A 94 -6.09 -1.27 -18.38
C LEU A 94 -5.47 0.11 -18.67
N ARG A 95 -6.06 0.87 -19.61
CA ARG A 95 -5.65 2.28 -19.86
C ARG A 95 -5.82 3.13 -18.60
N GLY A 96 -6.91 2.96 -17.87
CA GLY A 96 -7.13 3.65 -16.60
C GLY A 96 -6.05 3.36 -15.55
N MET A 97 -5.66 2.09 -15.40
CA MET A 97 -4.54 1.67 -14.51
C MET A 97 -3.21 2.29 -14.95
N LEU A 98 -2.89 2.28 -16.25
CA LEU A 98 -1.66 2.87 -16.77
C LEU A 98 -1.58 4.38 -16.53
N VAL A 99 -2.69 5.09 -16.77
CA VAL A 99 -2.79 6.53 -16.46
C VAL A 99 -2.61 6.77 -14.97
N LEU A 100 -3.22 5.93 -14.12
CA LEU A 100 -3.07 6.07 -12.67
C LEU A 100 -1.62 5.82 -12.21
N GLY A 101 -0.95 4.81 -12.77
CA GLY A 101 0.47 4.55 -12.53
C GLY A 101 1.35 5.72 -12.98
N ALA A 102 1.08 6.30 -14.15
CA ALA A 102 1.79 7.48 -14.64
C ALA A 102 1.55 8.71 -13.76
N MET A 103 0.31 8.94 -13.28
CA MET A 103 -0.01 10.02 -12.34
C MET A 103 0.72 9.84 -11.01
N TYR A 104 0.78 8.60 -10.48
CA TYR A 104 1.50 8.30 -9.25
C TYR A 104 3.00 8.53 -9.42
N ALA A 105 3.59 8.01 -10.51
CA ALA A 105 5.00 8.23 -10.83
C ALA A 105 5.33 9.72 -10.96
N ALA A 106 4.52 10.49 -11.70
CA ALA A 106 4.69 11.94 -11.84
C ALA A 106 4.59 12.67 -10.49
N GLY A 107 3.61 12.31 -9.66
CA GLY A 107 3.46 12.87 -8.31
C GLY A 107 4.66 12.53 -7.40
N PHE A 108 5.19 11.31 -7.51
CA PHE A 108 6.36 10.88 -6.74
C PHE A 108 7.63 11.59 -7.20
N VAL A 109 7.81 11.80 -8.51
CA VAL A 109 8.92 12.60 -9.06
C VAL A 109 8.85 14.04 -8.61
N LEU A 110 7.67 14.66 -8.66
CA LEU A 110 7.46 16.01 -8.17
C LEU A 110 7.80 16.10 -6.68
N LEU A 111 7.39 15.12 -5.89
CA LEU A 111 7.71 15.01 -4.47
C LEU A 111 9.22 14.98 -4.25
N LEU A 112 9.96 14.09 -4.93
CA LEU A 112 11.42 14.03 -4.84
C LEU A 112 12.07 15.35 -5.27
N GLY A 113 11.55 15.99 -6.31
CA GLY A 113 12.00 17.31 -6.77
C GLY A 113 11.84 18.38 -5.69
N ILE A 114 10.66 18.47 -5.06
CA ILE A 114 10.41 19.42 -3.97
C ILE A 114 11.32 19.14 -2.77
N THR A 115 11.51 17.86 -2.40
CA THR A 115 12.45 17.49 -1.33
C THR A 115 13.86 17.94 -1.66
N SER A 116 14.33 17.73 -2.90
CA SER A 116 15.68 18.10 -3.32
C SER A 116 15.95 19.61 -3.29
N LEU A 117 14.92 20.44 -3.39
CA LEU A 117 15.04 21.90 -3.27
C LEU A 117 15.32 22.35 -1.83
N VAL A 118 15.02 21.51 -0.83
CA VAL A 118 15.17 21.85 0.59
C VAL A 118 16.54 21.43 1.12
N ASP A 119 17.07 20.29 0.68
CA ASP A 119 18.29 19.68 1.22
C ASP A 119 19.42 19.50 0.18
N GLY A 120 19.30 20.19 -0.97
CA GLY A 120 20.26 20.06 -2.08
C GLY A 120 20.24 18.71 -2.79
N GLY A 121 19.26 17.84 -2.52
CA GLY A 121 19.12 16.52 -3.13
C GLY A 121 19.84 15.40 -2.40
N GLU A 122 20.38 15.65 -1.21
CA GLU A 122 21.06 14.63 -0.38
C GLU A 122 20.12 13.47 -0.03
N PHE A 123 18.89 13.76 0.41
CA PHE A 123 17.89 12.74 0.70
C PHE A 123 17.58 11.89 -0.54
N VAL A 124 17.36 12.53 -1.69
CA VAL A 124 16.99 11.83 -2.93
C VAL A 124 18.13 10.91 -3.40
N ARG A 125 19.39 11.37 -3.33
CA ARG A 125 20.56 10.56 -3.67
C ARG A 125 20.67 9.32 -2.79
N ARG A 126 20.44 9.47 -1.48
CA ARG A 126 20.43 8.34 -0.53
C ARG A 126 19.24 7.41 -0.76
N PHE A 127 18.05 7.97 -0.96
CA PHE A 127 16.83 7.21 -1.23
C PHE A 127 16.94 6.35 -2.48
N LEU A 128 17.56 6.87 -3.54
CA LEU A 128 17.78 6.14 -4.80
C LEU A 128 19.01 5.23 -4.77
N GLY A 129 19.76 5.19 -3.67
CA GLY A 129 21.01 4.42 -3.59
C GLY A 129 22.12 4.94 -4.53
N LEU A 130 22.02 6.19 -4.97
CA LEU A 130 23.00 6.87 -5.84
C LEU A 130 24.14 7.52 -5.05
N GLY A 131 24.02 7.59 -3.71
CA GLY A 131 25.09 8.01 -2.82
C GLY A 131 26.09 6.87 -2.56
N GLY A 132 27.38 7.19 -2.57
CA GLY A 132 28.42 6.26 -2.11
C GLY A 132 28.15 5.78 -0.68
N SER A 133 28.62 4.56 -0.37
CA SER A 133 28.40 3.86 0.89
C SER A 133 28.58 4.77 2.11
N ALA A 134 27.52 4.95 2.89
CA ALA A 134 27.53 5.35 4.30
C ALA A 134 28.55 6.44 4.73
N GLY A 135 28.75 7.48 3.90
CA GLY A 135 29.39 8.70 4.36
C GLY A 135 28.45 9.48 5.28
N SER A 136 28.95 9.94 6.43
CA SER A 136 28.29 10.97 7.22
C SER A 136 27.86 12.09 6.28
N SER A 137 26.59 12.49 6.30
CA SER A 137 26.15 13.67 5.56
C SER A 137 27.02 14.84 6.00
N ASP A 138 27.60 15.57 5.05
CA ASP A 138 28.33 16.80 5.35
C ASP A 138 27.45 17.80 6.10
N ASN A 139 26.11 17.69 5.94
CA ASN A 139 25.12 18.40 6.73
C ASN A 139 23.95 17.50 7.19
N PRO A 140 23.98 16.92 8.40
CA PRO A 140 22.92 16.05 8.91
C PRO A 140 21.59 16.77 9.14
N LEU A 141 21.63 18.09 9.38
CA LEU A 141 20.42 18.87 9.60
C LEU A 141 19.62 19.04 8.30
N GLU A 142 20.28 19.32 7.18
CA GLU A 142 19.63 19.43 5.86
C GLU A 142 19.03 18.09 5.44
N LEU A 143 19.75 16.98 5.63
CA LEU A 143 19.22 15.65 5.35
C LEU A 143 17.95 15.36 6.17
N GLN A 144 17.96 15.71 7.47
CA GLN A 144 16.78 15.56 8.33
C GLN A 144 15.60 16.41 7.84
N GLN A 145 15.85 17.64 7.39
CA GLN A 145 14.80 18.49 6.81
C GLN A 145 14.23 17.87 5.52
N GLY A 146 15.08 17.37 4.62
CA GLY A 146 14.66 16.65 3.42
C GLY A 146 13.77 15.44 3.76
N MET A 147 14.15 14.64 4.77
CA MET A 147 13.34 13.53 5.27
C MET A 147 11.97 13.98 5.78
N LEU A 148 11.90 15.05 6.57
CA LEU A 148 10.64 15.56 7.12
C LEU A 148 9.71 16.07 6.01
N VAL A 149 10.26 16.79 5.04
CA VAL A 149 9.50 17.27 3.87
C VAL A 149 8.99 16.09 3.04
N PHE A 150 9.84 15.09 2.79
CA PHE A 150 9.43 13.86 2.11
C PHE A 150 8.28 13.18 2.85
N MET A 151 8.39 12.99 4.18
CA MET A 151 7.33 12.37 4.98
C MET A 151 6.02 13.18 4.93
N ALA A 152 6.10 14.51 5.05
CA ALA A 152 4.95 15.40 5.03
C ALA A 152 4.21 15.39 3.68
N LEU A 153 4.93 15.29 2.56
CA LEU A 153 4.37 15.26 1.20
C LEU A 153 3.98 13.84 0.74
N HIS A 154 4.68 12.82 1.21
CA HIS A 154 4.39 11.43 0.87
C HIS A 154 3.07 10.96 1.47
N LEU A 155 2.73 11.43 2.67
CA LEU A 155 1.46 11.09 3.30
C LEU A 155 0.25 11.47 2.43
N PRO A 156 0.02 12.74 2.03
CA PRO A 156 -1.12 13.10 1.18
C PRO A 156 -1.06 12.42 -0.19
N LEU A 157 0.13 12.23 -0.79
CA LEU A 157 0.27 11.48 -2.03
C LEU A 157 -0.21 10.03 -1.85
N SER A 158 0.19 9.36 -0.77
CA SER A 158 -0.24 8.00 -0.47
C SER A 158 -1.76 7.91 -0.27
N LEU A 159 -2.37 8.87 0.45
CA LEU A 159 -3.83 8.92 0.66
C LEU A 159 -4.58 9.16 -0.65
N ALA A 160 -3.99 9.92 -1.58
CA ALA A 160 -4.58 10.19 -2.89
C ALA A 160 -4.64 8.94 -3.78
N PHE A 161 -3.68 8.04 -3.64
CA PHE A 161 -3.62 6.80 -4.42
C PHE A 161 -4.04 5.55 -3.62
N TRP A 162 -4.39 5.69 -2.35
CA TRP A 162 -4.70 4.58 -1.44
C TRP A 162 -5.83 3.68 -1.97
N HIS A 163 -6.92 4.29 -2.44
CA HIS A 163 -8.09 3.60 -2.98
C HIS A 163 -8.24 3.73 -4.50
N ALA A 164 -7.51 4.65 -5.13
CA ALA A 164 -7.69 4.95 -6.54
C ALA A 164 -7.59 3.71 -7.46
N PRO A 165 -6.68 2.74 -7.24
CA PRO A 165 -6.60 1.53 -8.06
C PRO A 165 -7.87 0.67 -7.98
N ALA A 166 -8.36 0.48 -6.76
CA ALA A 166 -9.60 -0.26 -6.51
C ALA A 166 -10.81 0.44 -7.14
N LEU A 167 -10.88 1.77 -7.07
CA LEU A 167 -11.95 2.57 -7.69
C LEU A 167 -11.99 2.44 -9.21
N VAL A 168 -10.83 2.51 -9.87
CA VAL A 168 -10.75 2.35 -11.33
C VAL A 168 -11.05 0.90 -11.71
N HIS A 169 -10.52 -0.09 -11.00
CA HIS A 169 -10.65 -1.50 -11.38
C HIS A 169 -12.04 -2.08 -11.11
N TRP A 170 -12.61 -1.85 -9.92
CA TRP A 170 -13.92 -2.41 -9.53
C TRP A 170 -15.10 -1.53 -9.94
N HIS A 171 -14.96 -0.20 -9.87
CA HIS A 171 -16.06 0.73 -10.17
C HIS A 171 -15.92 1.45 -11.52
N GLY A 172 -14.85 1.23 -12.28
CA GLY A 172 -14.68 1.83 -13.60
C GLY A 172 -14.58 3.37 -13.59
N ILE A 173 -14.25 3.96 -12.44
CA ILE A 173 -14.15 5.42 -12.29
C ILE A 173 -12.92 5.92 -13.05
N THR A 174 -13.04 7.06 -13.73
CA THR A 174 -11.91 7.70 -14.44
C THR A 174 -10.76 8.04 -13.47
N PRO A 175 -9.48 7.87 -13.86
CA PRO A 175 -8.33 8.00 -12.95
C PRO A 175 -8.31 9.29 -12.11
N GLY A 176 -8.56 10.45 -12.72
CA GLY A 176 -8.59 11.73 -12.00
C GLY A 176 -9.68 11.79 -10.91
N LYS A 177 -10.89 11.30 -11.20
CA LYS A 177 -11.97 11.21 -10.21
C LYS A 177 -11.63 10.21 -9.10
N SER A 178 -10.98 9.10 -9.44
CA SER A 178 -10.57 8.09 -8.46
C SER A 178 -9.59 8.64 -7.42
N VAL A 179 -8.61 9.45 -7.85
CA VAL A 179 -7.67 10.12 -6.94
C VAL A 179 -8.40 11.07 -5.99
N PHE A 180 -9.32 11.88 -6.53
CA PHE A 180 -10.14 12.78 -5.73
C PHE A 180 -11.02 12.02 -4.71
N PHE A 181 -11.73 10.97 -5.14
CA PHE A 181 -12.56 10.17 -4.24
C PHE A 181 -11.75 9.44 -3.18
N SER A 182 -10.53 9.00 -3.49
CA SER A 182 -9.61 8.41 -2.50
C SER A 182 -9.26 9.43 -1.42
N LEU A 183 -8.83 10.65 -1.80
CA LEU A 183 -8.54 11.73 -0.85
C LEU A 183 -9.74 12.06 0.04
N VAL A 184 -10.91 12.26 -0.57
CA VAL A 184 -12.14 12.58 0.17
C VAL A 184 -12.52 11.45 1.11
N ALA A 185 -12.39 10.18 0.68
CA ALA A 185 -12.68 9.02 1.52
C ALA A 185 -11.76 8.96 2.74
N CYS A 186 -10.45 9.09 2.54
CA CYS A 186 -9.46 9.12 3.61
C CYS A 186 -9.71 10.29 4.58
N TRP A 187 -10.04 11.48 4.06
CA TRP A 187 -10.30 12.67 4.87
C TRP A 187 -11.58 12.57 5.70
N ARG A 188 -12.66 12.08 5.09
CA ARG A 188 -13.96 11.87 5.78
C ARG A 188 -13.84 10.78 6.84
N ASN A 189 -13.00 9.77 6.61
CA ASN A 189 -12.71 8.67 7.54
C ASN A 189 -11.43 8.86 8.37
N LYS A 190 -10.93 10.10 8.54
CA LYS A 190 -9.65 10.38 9.20
C LYS A 190 -9.49 9.73 10.58
N GLY A 191 -10.56 9.66 11.36
CA GLY A 191 -10.54 9.03 12.69
C GLY A 191 -10.27 7.53 12.61
N ALA A 192 -10.88 6.83 11.65
CA ALA A 192 -10.61 5.41 11.44
C ALA A 192 -9.20 5.17 10.91
N TYR A 193 -8.71 6.03 10.00
CA TYR A 193 -7.33 5.97 9.51
C TYR A 193 -6.28 6.26 10.59
N MET A 194 -6.55 7.19 11.51
CA MET A 194 -5.67 7.45 12.64
C MET A 194 -5.58 6.22 13.56
N VAL A 195 -6.72 5.64 13.95
CA VAL A 195 -6.74 4.42 14.77
C VAL A 195 -6.05 3.26 14.06
N PHE A 196 -6.28 3.10 12.75
CA PHE A 196 -5.61 2.10 11.92
C PHE A 196 -4.10 2.26 11.93
N GLY A 197 -3.60 3.47 11.66
CA GLY A 197 -2.17 3.79 11.68
C GLY A 197 -1.52 3.58 13.04
N PHE A 198 -2.14 4.09 14.12
CA PHE A 198 -1.64 3.90 15.48
C PHE A 198 -1.66 2.44 15.93
N THR A 199 -2.66 1.67 15.52
CA THR A 199 -2.75 0.24 15.84
C THR A 199 -1.60 -0.53 15.18
N TRP A 200 -1.33 -0.28 13.88
CA TRP A 200 -0.20 -0.89 13.18
C TRP A 200 1.15 -0.45 13.76
N PHE A 201 1.30 0.85 14.04
CA PHE A 201 2.50 1.39 14.67
C PHE A 201 2.78 0.70 16.02
N ALA A 202 1.76 0.59 16.88
CA ALA A 202 1.88 -0.10 18.16
C ALA A 202 2.24 -1.58 17.99
N LEU A 203 1.63 -2.28 17.03
CA LEU A 203 1.91 -3.69 16.76
C LEU A 203 3.36 -3.92 16.30
N VAL A 204 3.86 -3.08 15.39
CA VAL A 204 5.26 -3.15 14.93
C VAL A 204 6.23 -2.81 16.05
N MET A 205 5.95 -1.78 16.85
CA MET A 205 6.77 -1.41 18.01
C MET A 205 6.84 -2.53 19.05
N VAL A 206 5.69 -3.09 19.44
CA VAL A 206 5.64 -4.20 20.39
C VAL A 206 6.36 -5.42 19.83
N GLY A 207 6.13 -5.78 18.56
CA GLY A 207 6.84 -6.89 17.92
C GLY A 207 8.36 -6.69 17.90
N GLY A 208 8.82 -5.47 17.60
CA GLY A 208 10.23 -5.14 17.60
C GLY A 208 10.86 -5.20 18.99
N LEU A 209 10.14 -4.75 20.02
CA LEU A 209 10.58 -4.89 21.42
C LEU A 209 10.67 -6.36 21.83
N VAL A 210 9.69 -7.19 21.45
CA VAL A 210 9.72 -8.63 21.72
C VAL A 210 10.95 -9.30 21.09
N VAL A 211 11.23 -9.02 19.82
CA VAL A 211 12.42 -9.54 19.13
C VAL A 211 13.71 -9.13 19.85
N GLN A 212 13.80 -7.86 20.25
CA GLN A 212 14.97 -7.34 20.97
C GLN A 212 15.15 -8.04 22.33
N ILE A 213 14.08 -8.15 23.13
CA ILE A 213 14.13 -8.82 24.43
C ILE A 213 14.54 -10.29 24.28
N LEU A 214 13.98 -11.01 23.31
CA LEU A 214 14.33 -12.40 23.06
C LEU A 214 15.80 -12.57 22.64
N ALA A 215 16.31 -11.70 21.77
CA ALA A 215 17.72 -11.73 21.37
C ALA A 215 18.66 -11.48 22.56
N MET A 216 18.30 -10.57 23.47
CA MET A 216 19.04 -10.31 24.70
C MET A 216 19.01 -11.51 25.66
N LEU A 217 17.83 -12.04 25.95
CA LEU A 217 17.66 -13.18 26.88
C LEU A 217 18.38 -14.44 26.41
N LEU A 218 18.39 -14.68 25.10
CA LEU A 218 19.03 -15.84 24.50
C LEU A 218 20.53 -15.61 24.20
N SER A 219 21.05 -14.39 24.43
CA SER A 219 22.43 -14.01 24.10
C SER A 219 22.79 -14.31 22.63
N LEU A 220 21.85 -14.06 21.72
CA LEU A 220 21.94 -14.37 20.29
C LEU A 220 21.77 -13.09 19.47
N PRO A 221 22.83 -12.31 19.21
CA PRO A 221 22.73 -11.05 18.45
C PRO A 221 22.17 -11.24 17.03
N ALA A 222 22.42 -12.40 16.42
CA ALA A 222 21.90 -12.76 15.10
C ALA A 222 20.35 -12.79 15.06
N LEU A 223 19.69 -13.07 16.19
CA LEU A 223 18.22 -13.02 16.30
C LEU A 223 17.67 -11.61 16.12
N MET A 224 18.44 -10.54 16.40
CA MET A 224 17.97 -9.18 16.15
C MET A 224 17.79 -8.94 14.65
N GLY A 225 18.82 -9.22 13.84
CA GLY A 225 18.78 -8.99 12.39
C GLY A 225 17.72 -9.85 11.70
N MET A 226 17.75 -11.17 11.92
CA MET A 226 16.77 -12.08 11.32
C MET A 226 15.36 -11.86 11.87
N GLY A 227 15.21 -11.61 13.17
CA GLY A 227 13.92 -11.40 13.80
C GLY A 227 13.24 -10.13 13.30
N ILE A 228 13.98 -9.02 13.15
CA ILE A 228 13.46 -7.77 12.59
C ILE A 228 13.06 -7.97 11.12
N LEU A 229 13.87 -8.69 10.34
CA LEU A 229 13.53 -9.01 8.95
C LEU A 229 12.21 -9.80 8.86
N VAL A 230 12.08 -10.88 9.64
CA VAL A 230 10.87 -11.71 9.67
C VAL A 230 9.66 -10.91 10.13
N LEU A 231 9.80 -10.11 11.19
CA LEU A 231 8.75 -9.23 11.68
C LEU A 231 8.30 -8.25 10.59
N THR A 232 9.26 -7.63 9.88
CA THR A 232 8.97 -6.66 8.81
C THR A 232 8.20 -7.33 7.67
N LEU A 233 8.63 -8.51 7.23
CA LEU A 233 7.95 -9.25 6.16
C LEU A 233 6.53 -9.66 6.56
N LEU A 234 6.36 -10.22 7.76
CA LEU A 234 5.06 -10.65 8.27
C LEU A 234 4.11 -9.46 8.43
N THR A 235 4.55 -8.40 9.11
CA THR A 235 3.71 -7.21 9.35
C THR A 235 3.39 -6.48 8.06
N THR A 236 4.31 -6.41 7.10
CA THR A 236 4.04 -5.83 5.76
C THR A 236 2.98 -6.64 5.03
N SER A 237 3.07 -7.97 5.01
CA SER A 237 2.06 -8.80 4.36
C SER A 237 0.69 -8.65 5.01
N MET A 238 0.62 -8.67 6.34
CA MET A 238 -0.65 -8.48 7.07
C MET A 238 -1.20 -7.05 6.95
N PHE A 239 -0.33 -6.06 6.83
CA PHE A 239 -0.71 -4.68 6.56
C PHE A 239 -1.35 -4.57 5.18
N LEU A 240 -0.72 -5.15 4.15
CA LEU A 240 -1.26 -5.14 2.78
C LEU A 240 -2.62 -5.83 2.69
N THR A 241 -2.83 -6.94 3.42
CA THR A 241 -4.16 -7.56 3.49
C THR A 241 -5.18 -6.66 4.19
N SER A 242 -4.77 -5.89 5.21
CA SER A 242 -5.68 -4.97 5.89
C SER A 242 -6.21 -3.84 4.99
N ILE A 243 -5.48 -3.46 3.93
CA ILE A 243 -5.87 -2.37 3.02
C ILE A 243 -7.20 -2.66 2.32
N TYR A 244 -7.46 -3.92 1.96
CA TYR A 244 -8.74 -4.31 1.34
C TYR A 244 -9.96 -3.91 2.20
N PHE A 245 -9.87 -4.08 3.52
CA PHE A 245 -10.97 -3.75 4.42
C PHE A 245 -11.19 -2.25 4.55
N THR A 246 -10.11 -1.45 4.44
CA THR A 246 -10.21 0.01 4.40
C THR A 246 -11.01 0.48 3.19
N PHE A 247 -10.86 -0.19 2.03
CA PHE A 247 -11.63 0.10 0.83
C PHE A 247 -13.09 -0.36 0.99
N ARG A 248 -13.29 -1.64 1.34
CA ARG A 248 -14.61 -2.27 1.48
C ARG A 248 -15.54 -1.47 2.39
N ASP A 249 -15.02 -0.99 3.52
CA ASP A 249 -15.84 -0.30 4.51
C ASP A 249 -16.00 1.20 4.20
N SER A 250 -15.08 1.80 3.44
CA SER A 250 -15.22 3.20 2.99
C SER A 250 -16.23 3.35 1.85
N PHE A 251 -16.58 2.26 1.19
CA PHE A 251 -17.32 2.28 -0.06
C PHE A 251 -18.34 1.15 -0.15
N THR A 252 -19.62 1.49 -0.19
CA THR A 252 -20.67 0.50 -0.46
C THR A 252 -20.79 0.26 -1.96
N ALA A 253 -20.90 -1.02 -2.34
CA ALA A 253 -21.54 -1.41 -3.57
C ALA A 253 -22.97 -0.84 -3.56
N ASP A 254 -23.39 -0.19 -4.64
CA ASP A 254 -24.79 0.23 -4.73
C ASP A 254 -25.67 -1.02 -4.61
N PRO A 255 -26.81 -0.97 -3.90
CA PRO A 255 -27.78 -2.05 -3.99
C PRO A 255 -28.10 -2.23 -5.47
N VAL A 256 -28.02 -3.45 -5.97
CA VAL A 256 -28.69 -3.77 -7.23
C VAL A 256 -30.15 -3.43 -6.96
N GLU A 257 -30.64 -2.36 -7.57
CA GLU A 257 -32.05 -2.03 -7.58
C GLU A 257 -32.72 -3.24 -8.23
N GLU A 258 -33.30 -4.12 -7.41
CA GLU A 258 -34.12 -5.22 -7.88
C GLU A 258 -35.18 -4.59 -8.76
N ALA A 259 -34.99 -4.71 -10.07
CA ALA A 259 -35.99 -4.35 -11.06
C ALA A 259 -37.25 -5.13 -10.70
N THR A 260 -38.18 -4.44 -10.05
CA THR A 260 -39.51 -4.96 -9.78
C THR A 260 -40.07 -5.32 -11.16
N PRO A 261 -40.41 -6.60 -11.42
CA PRO A 261 -41.01 -6.97 -12.70
C PRO A 261 -42.24 -6.08 -12.92
N PRO A 262 -42.46 -5.54 -14.13
CA PRO A 262 -43.66 -4.77 -14.39
C PRO A 262 -44.87 -5.63 -14.04
N ALA A 263 -45.76 -5.09 -13.22
CA ALA A 263 -47.05 -5.69 -12.95
C ALA A 263 -47.73 -5.93 -14.29
N ILE A 264 -48.04 -7.19 -14.56
CA ILE A 264 -48.88 -7.58 -15.69
C ILE A 264 -50.29 -7.13 -15.30
N GLU A 265 -50.72 -5.98 -15.82
CA GLU A 265 -52.15 -5.63 -15.92
C GLU A 265 -52.73 -6.16 -17.23
#